data_AF-A0A7C4I0G1-F1
#
_entry.id   AF-A0A7C4I0G1-F1
#
_cell.length_a   1.000
_cell.length_b   1.000
_cell.length_c   1.000
_cell.angle_alpha   90.00
_cell.angle_beta   90.00
_cell.angle_gamma   90.00
#
_symmetry.space_group_name_H-M   'P 1'
#
loop_
_entity.id
_entity.type
_entity.pdbx_description
1 polymer ?
#
loop_
_entity_poly.entity_id
_entity_poly.type
_entity_poly.pdbx_seq_one_letter_code
_entity_poly.pdbx_strand_id
1 'polypeptide(L)'
;MKIFLDTAEIDEIRSAVSLGVIDGVTTNPSLIKHAVEKRGNVVDMEDYIREILEVTPGPVSLEVISITYEKMVEEAVTIYEKFKKYGQPVIKIPVCSSL
;
A
#
# COMPACT_ATOMS: atom_id res chain seq x y z
N MET A 1 11.25 -3.86 18.28
CA MET A 1 10.40 -4.63 17.34
C MET A 1 9.45 -3.65 16.70
N LYS A 2 9.18 -3.77 15.40
CA LYS A 2 8.19 -2.92 14.72
C LYS A 2 6.87 -3.67 14.53
N ILE A 3 5.74 -2.97 14.56
CA ILE A 3 4.39 -3.52 14.39
C ILE A 3 3.76 -2.89 13.16
N PHE A 4 3.44 -3.70 12.15
CA PHE A 4 2.79 -3.22 10.92
C PHE A 4 1.35 -3.72 10.89
N LEU A 5 0.43 -2.88 10.41
CA LEU A 5 -0.97 -3.26 10.23
C LEU A 5 -1.20 -3.80 8.81
N ASP A 6 -1.79 -4.97 8.68
CA ASP A 6 -2.10 -5.59 7.39
C ASP A 6 -3.55 -5.31 6.99
N THR A 7 -3.78 -4.13 6.42
CA THR A 7 -5.10 -3.67 5.99
C THR A 7 -4.96 -2.57 4.94
N ALA A 8 -6.03 -2.34 4.17
CA ALA A 8 -6.20 -1.11 3.42
C ALA A 8 -7.38 -0.27 3.94
N GLU A 9 -8.06 -0.71 5.01
CA GLU A 9 -9.20 0.00 5.59
C GLU A 9 -8.70 1.24 6.34
N ILE A 10 -8.89 2.40 5.73
CA ILE A 10 -8.35 3.66 6.24
C ILE A 10 -8.83 4.04 7.65
N ASP A 11 -10.04 3.65 8.04
CA ASP A 11 -10.55 3.90 9.40
C ASP A 11 -9.83 3.05 10.45
N GLU A 12 -9.47 1.81 10.09
CA GLU A 12 -8.64 0.94 10.93
C GLU A 12 -7.23 1.51 11.06
N ILE A 13 -6.66 2.00 9.96
CA ILE A 13 -5.33 2.64 9.96
C ILE A 13 -5.37 3.87 10.87
N ARG A 14 -6.31 4.81 10.68
CA ARG A 14 -6.45 6.01 11.52
C ARG A 14 -6.61 5.66 12.99
N SER A 15 -7.42 4.65 13.31
CA SER A 15 -7.59 4.16 14.68
C SER A 15 -6.27 3.65 15.26
N ALA A 16 -5.57 2.75 14.56
CA ALA A 16 -4.30 2.20 15.01
C ALA A 16 -3.18 3.25 15.14
N VAL A 17 -3.15 4.24 14.25
CA VAL A 17 -2.25 5.40 14.34
C VAL A 17 -2.57 6.24 15.57
N SER A 18 -3.84 6.48 15.87
CA SER A 18 -4.24 7.26 17.07
C SER A 18 -3.84 6.58 18.39
N LEU A 19 -3.74 5.25 18.39
CA LEU A 19 -3.25 4.48 19.54
C LEU A 19 -1.72 4.52 19.68
N GLY A 20 -1.00 4.94 18.63
CA GLY A 20 0.46 5.00 18.62
C GLY A 20 1.16 3.63 18.63
N VAL A 21 0.48 2.59 18.14
CA VAL A 21 0.95 1.19 18.25
C VAL A 21 1.54 0.60 16.97
N ILE A 22 1.48 1.32 15.84
CA ILE A 22 1.97 0.83 14.54
C ILE A 22 3.09 1.71 13.98
N ASP A 23 4.00 1.06 13.25
CA ASP A 23 5.17 1.64 12.60
C ASP A 23 5.05 1.68 11.07
N GLY A 24 3.94 1.19 10.51
CA GLY A 24 3.73 1.07 9.08
C GLY A 24 2.50 0.23 8.72
N VAL A 25 2.22 0.12 7.43
CA VAL A 25 1.09 -0.64 6.88
C VAL A 25 1.58 -1.57 5.76
N THR A 26 1.03 -2.77 5.70
CA THR A 26 1.18 -3.67 4.55
C THR A 26 -0.14 -3.75 3.78
N THR A 27 -0.07 -3.62 2.45
CA THR A 27 -1.22 -3.78 1.59
C THR A 27 -0.96 -4.84 0.52
N ASN A 28 -2.01 -5.17 -0.23
CA ASN A 28 -1.96 -5.91 -1.47
C ASN A 28 -3.12 -5.42 -2.37
N PRO A 29 -3.15 -5.78 -3.67
CA PRO A 29 -4.17 -5.27 -4.59
C PRO A 29 -5.60 -5.64 -4.18
N SER A 30 -5.80 -6.80 -3.55
CA SER A 30 -7.11 -7.25 -3.08
C SER A 30 -7.65 -6.41 -1.92
N LEU A 31 -6.80 -6.10 -0.93
CA LEU A 31 -7.18 -5.25 0.21
C LEU A 31 -7.59 -3.86 -0.27
N ILE A 32 -6.77 -3.24 -1.13
CA ILE A 32 -7.05 -1.90 -1.67
C ILE A 32 -8.35 -1.91 -2.45
N LYS A 33 -8.54 -2.90 -3.33
CA LYS A 33 -9.77 -3.04 -4.12
C LYS A 33 -11.02 -3.14 -3.22
N HIS A 34 -10.98 -4.00 -2.20
CA HIS A 34 -12.10 -4.17 -1.27
C HIS A 34 -12.43 -2.89 -0.50
N ALA A 35 -11.41 -2.16 -0.07
CA ALA A 35 -11.58 -0.91 0.67
C ALA A 35 -12.18 0.22 -0.20
N VAL A 36 -11.76 0.31 -1.47
CA VAL A 36 -12.35 1.24 -2.46
C VAL A 36 -13.80 0.88 -2.78
N GLU A 37 -14.11 -0.41 -2.95
CA GLU A 37 -15.48 -0.91 -3.19
C GLU A 37 -16.42 -0.60 -2.02
N LYS A 38 -15.95 -0.79 -0.77
CA LYS A 38 -16.71 -0.42 0.44
C LYS A 38 -17.04 1.07 0.52
N ARG A 39 -16.18 1.93 -0.04
CA ARG A 39 -16.43 3.36 -0.17
C ARG A 39 -17.28 3.73 -1.39
N GLY A 40 -17.90 2.74 -2.04
CA GLY A 40 -18.80 2.94 -3.16
C GLY A 40 -18.10 3.35 -4.46
N ASN A 41 -16.78 3.09 -4.59
CA ASN A 41 -15.98 3.48 -5.75
C ASN A 41 -16.03 5.00 -6.06
N VAL A 42 -16.27 5.83 -5.04
CA VAL A 42 -16.33 7.29 -5.19
C VAL A 42 -14.93 7.91 -5.29
N VAL A 43 -13.90 7.18 -4.81
CA VAL A 43 -12.50 7.58 -4.83
C VAL A 43 -11.75 6.62 -5.75
N ASP A 44 -10.90 7.15 -6.64
CA ASP A 44 -10.04 6.30 -7.46
C ASP A 44 -8.94 5.63 -6.61
N MET A 45 -8.34 4.58 -7.16
CA MET A 45 -7.33 3.79 -6.45
C MET A 45 -6.08 4.59 -6.09
N GLU A 46 -5.70 5.58 -6.91
CA GLU A 46 -4.50 6.38 -6.68
C GLU A 46 -4.69 7.37 -5.55
N ASP A 47 -5.83 8.06 -5.53
CA ASP A 47 -6.26 8.93 -4.45
C ASP A 47 -6.41 8.15 -3.14
N TYR A 48 -6.88 6.89 -3.21
CA TYR A 48 -6.98 6.03 -2.03
C TYR A 48 -5.61 5.62 -1.48
N ILE A 49 -4.67 5.24 -2.35
CA ILE A 49 -3.28 4.94 -1.95
C ILE A 49 -2.61 6.19 -1.36
N ARG A 50 -2.84 7.36 -1.94
CA ARG A 50 -2.37 8.64 -1.37
C ARG A 50 -2.90 8.81 0.06
N GLU A 51 -4.19 8.60 0.29
CA GLU A 51 -4.77 8.74 1.63
C GLU A 51 -4.10 7.79 2.64
N ILE A 52 -3.88 6.52 2.26
CA ILE A 52 -3.17 5.54 3.12
C ILE A 52 -1.75 6.03 3.47
N LEU A 53 -1.01 6.55 2.49
CA LEU A 53 0.35 7.05 2.69
C LEU A 53 0.39 8.26 3.62
N GLU A 54 -0.55 9.20 3.46
CA GLU A 54 -0.60 10.43 4.25
C GLU A 54 -0.97 10.16 5.71
N VAL A 55 -1.81 9.16 5.98
CA VAL A 55 -2.22 8.84 7.36
C VAL A 55 -1.25 7.92 8.09
N THR A 56 -0.45 7.13 7.36
CA THR A 56 0.40 6.10 7.95
C THR A 56 1.72 6.70 8.45
N PRO A 57 2.08 6.53 9.73
CA PRO A 57 3.41 6.87 10.22
C PRO A 57 4.40 5.82 9.69
N GLY A 58 5.15 6.17 8.66
CA GLY A 58 6.24 5.32 8.15
C GLY A 58 5.88 4.51 6.90
N PRO A 59 6.51 3.34 6.71
CA PRO A 59 6.41 2.57 5.47
C PRO A 59 5.00 2.08 5.14
N VAL A 60 4.62 2.17 3.86
CA VAL A 60 3.43 1.51 3.31
C VAL A 60 3.86 0.56 2.20
N SER A 61 3.61 -0.74 2.37
CA SER A 61 3.96 -1.73 1.34
C SER A 61 2.91 -1.75 0.23
N LEU A 62 3.33 -1.49 -1.01
CA LEU A 62 2.52 -1.53 -2.23
C LEU A 62 3.04 -2.63 -3.15
N GLU A 63 2.18 -3.55 -3.60
CA GLU A 63 2.58 -4.75 -4.35
C GLU A 63 2.48 -4.55 -5.87
N VAL A 64 3.49 -5.03 -6.60
CA VAL A 64 3.44 -5.17 -8.06
C VAL A 64 2.51 -6.32 -8.45
N ILE A 65 1.97 -6.29 -9.66
CA ILE A 65 1.01 -7.31 -10.14
C ILE A 65 1.68 -8.24 -11.15
N SER A 66 2.65 -7.74 -11.89
CA SER A 66 3.35 -8.52 -12.91
C SER A 66 4.19 -9.65 -12.34
N ILE A 67 4.40 -10.68 -13.17
CA ILE A 67 5.18 -11.89 -12.85
C ILE A 67 6.46 -12.02 -13.67
N THR A 68 6.82 -11.06 -14.52
CA THR A 68 8.09 -11.07 -15.26
C THR A 68 9.02 -10.02 -14.68
N TYR A 69 10.33 -10.31 -14.62
CA TYR A 69 11.34 -9.44 -14.04
C TYR A 69 11.25 -8.00 -14.55
N GLU A 70 11.24 -7.81 -15.88
CA GLU A 70 11.24 -6.49 -16.50
C GLU A 70 10.02 -5.67 -16.11
N LYS A 71 8.85 -6.31 -16.11
CA LYS A 71 7.59 -5.64 -15.76
C LYS A 71 7.49 -5.35 -14.26
N MET A 72 7.99 -6.24 -13.40
CA MET A 72 8.05 -5.97 -11.96
C MET A 72 8.91 -4.73 -11.67
N VAL A 73 10.07 -4.59 -12.34
CA VAL A 73 10.93 -3.42 -12.19
C VAL A 73 10.24 -2.15 -12.69
N GLU A 74 9.61 -2.20 -13.86
CA GLU A 74 8.86 -1.06 -14.41
C GLU A 74 7.71 -0.61 -13.49
N GLU A 75 6.89 -1.56 -13.02
CA GLU A 75 5.80 -1.31 -12.08
C GLU A 75 6.34 -0.75 -10.75
N ALA A 76 7.40 -1.34 -10.21
CA ALA A 76 8.03 -0.89 -8.96
C ALA A 76 8.48 0.57 -9.04
N VAL A 77 9.21 0.93 -10.10
CA VAL A 77 9.69 2.31 -10.32
C VAL A 77 8.51 3.25 -10.50
N THR A 78 7.51 2.85 -11.29
CA THR A 78 6.32 3.68 -11.55
C THR A 78 5.54 3.97 -10.26
N ILE A 79 5.26 2.94 -9.45
CA ILE A 79 4.57 3.07 -8.16
C ILE A 79 5.38 3.95 -7.22
N TYR A 80 6.68 3.69 -7.07
CA TYR A 80 7.54 4.45 -6.17
C TYR A 80 7.60 5.94 -6.54
N GLU A 81 7.87 6.26 -7.82
CA GLU A 81 7.95 7.64 -8.30
C GLU A 81 6.62 8.39 -8.16
N LYS A 82 5.50 7.71 -8.41
CA LYS A 82 4.16 8.28 -8.27
C LYS A 82 3.85 8.67 -6.82
N PHE A 83 4.23 7.81 -5.87
CA PHE A 83 3.73 7.89 -4.50
C PHE A 83 4.71 8.43 -3.46
N LYS A 84 6.03 8.49 -3.73
CA LYS A 84 7.07 8.91 -2.76
C LYS A 84 6.88 10.31 -2.18
N LYS A 85 6.10 11.16 -2.84
CA LYS A 85 5.80 12.53 -2.37
C LYS A 85 4.70 12.59 -1.31
N TYR A 86 3.95 11.50 -1.11
CA TYR A 86 2.83 11.42 -0.17
C TYR A 86 3.16 10.65 1.11
N GLY A 87 4.29 9.95 1.15
CA GLY A 87 4.69 9.12 2.29
C GLY A 87 5.91 8.27 1.98
N GLN A 88 6.03 7.12 2.64
CA GLN A 88 7.14 6.18 2.46
C GLN A 88 6.67 4.89 1.76
N PRO A 89 6.39 4.90 0.45
CA PRO A 89 6.04 3.69 -0.26
C PRO A 89 7.22 2.71 -0.28
N VAL A 90 6.95 1.46 0.04
CA VAL A 90 7.88 0.33 -0.09
C VAL A 90 7.28 -0.64 -1.10
N ILE A 91 8.06 -1.05 -2.09
CA ILE A 91 7.56 -1.96 -3.11
C ILE A 91 7.67 -3.40 -2.64
N LYS A 92 6.52 -4.08 -2.60
CA LYS A 92 6.40 -5.50 -2.30
C LYS A 92 6.49 -6.29 -3.61
N ILE A 93 7.45 -7.22 -3.65
CA ILE A 93 7.71 -8.09 -4.80
C ILE A 93 7.28 -9.51 -4.44
N PRO A 94 6.42 -10.17 -5.24
CA PRO A 94 6.06 -11.56 -5.00
C PRO A 94 7.27 -12.48 -5.19
N VAL A 95 7.34 -13.55 -4.41
CA VAL A 95 8.38 -14.58 -4.59
C VAL A 95 7.93 -15.52 -5.72
N CYS A 96 8.48 -15.30 -6.92
CA CYS A 96 8.24 -16.13 -8.09
C CYS A 96 9.45 -17.05 -8.34
N SER A 97 9.48 -18.23 -7.73
CA SER A 97 10.59 -19.19 -7.84
C SER A 97 10.52 -20.12 -9.06
N SER A 98 9.46 -20.03 -9.85
CA SER A 98 9.17 -20.92 -10.98
C SER A 98 9.44 -20.30 -12.35
N LEU A 99 10.23 -19.22 -12.41
CA LEU A 99 10.72 -18.60 -13.65
C LEU A 99 12.13 -19.11 -13.97
#